data_AF-A0A235HWN0-F1
#
_entry.id   AF-A0A235HWN0-F1
#
_cell.length_a   1.000
_cell.length_b   1.000
_cell.length_c   1.000
_cell.angle_alpha   90.00
_cell.angle_beta   90.00
_cell.angle_gamma   90.00
#
_symmetry.space_group_name_H-M   'P 1'
#
loop_
_entity.id
_entity.type
_entity.pdbx_description
1 polymer ?
#
loop_
_entity_poly.entity_id
_entity_poly.type
_entity_poly.pdbx_seq_one_letter_code
_entity_poly.pdbx_strand_id
1 'polypeptide(L)'
;MKQNIIIDTGPLVALINNQERYHSWATKEVANLAYPFFTCEAVISETCFILRDFYGGEDTVMSLLDTGLIQISFRLSDEIGTVRELLKRYQNVPMSLADACLVRMSELINGSSVLTLDSDFRVYRKNKNEMMDLIIADGI
;
A
#
# COMPACT_ATOMS: atom_id res chain seq x y z
N MET A 1 17.75 -7.97 -2.23
CA MET A 1 16.30 -7.75 -2.33
C MET A 1 15.84 -7.05 -1.07
N LYS A 2 15.06 -5.97 -1.19
CA LYS A 2 14.54 -5.23 -0.03
C LYS A 2 13.45 -6.08 0.66
N GLN A 3 13.42 -6.09 1.99
CA GLN A 3 12.46 -6.86 2.79
C GLN A 3 11.41 -5.93 3.41
N ASN A 4 10.36 -6.50 4.01
CA ASN A 4 9.31 -5.77 4.73
C ASN A 4 8.61 -4.71 3.85
N ILE A 5 8.07 -5.14 2.71
CA ILE A 5 7.39 -4.22 1.80
C ILE A 5 5.93 -4.09 2.18
N ILE A 6 5.50 -2.86 2.43
CA ILE A 6 4.09 -2.51 2.56
C ILE A 6 3.62 -2.05 1.18
N ILE A 7 2.58 -2.67 0.63
CA ILE A 7 2.06 -2.33 -0.70
C ILE A 7 0.74 -1.57 -0.61
N ASP A 8 0.67 -0.49 -1.35
CA ASP A 8 -0.49 0.39 -1.53
C ASP A 8 -1.37 -0.02 -2.73
N THR A 9 -2.57 0.53 -2.82
CA THR A 9 -3.57 0.30 -3.87
C THR A 9 -2.98 0.55 -5.26
N GLY A 10 -2.32 1.70 -5.48
CA GLY A 10 -1.83 2.10 -6.80
C GLY A 10 -0.90 1.06 -7.46
N PRO A 11 0.23 0.69 -6.84
CA PRO A 11 1.12 -0.34 -7.36
C PRO A 11 0.47 -1.71 -7.50
N LEU A 12 -0.45 -2.08 -6.60
CA LEU A 12 -1.14 -3.37 -6.69
C LEU A 12 -2.08 -3.43 -7.90
N VAL A 13 -2.86 -2.37 -8.14
CA VAL A 13 -3.67 -2.22 -9.36
C VAL A 13 -2.77 -2.23 -10.60
N ALA A 14 -1.68 -1.47 -10.58
CA ALA A 14 -0.74 -1.40 -11.70
C ALA A 14 -0.08 -2.75 -11.99
N LEU A 15 0.21 -3.57 -10.98
CA LEU A 15 0.77 -4.91 -11.16
C LEU A 15 -0.22 -5.85 -11.87
N ILE A 16 -1.52 -5.75 -11.56
CA ILE A 16 -2.56 -6.67 -12.05
C ILE A 16 -3.10 -6.22 -13.43
N ASN A 17 -3.41 -4.93 -13.57
CA ASN A 17 -3.96 -4.39 -14.81
C ASN A 17 -2.84 -4.00 -15.79
N ASN A 18 -2.66 -4.81 -16.83
CA ASN A 18 -1.63 -4.56 -17.86
C ASN A 18 -1.86 -3.29 -18.71
N GLN A 19 -3.03 -2.66 -18.59
CA GLN A 19 -3.35 -1.40 -19.26
C GLN A 19 -2.99 -0.17 -18.39
N GLU A 20 -2.65 -0.36 -17.12
CA GLU A 20 -2.24 0.73 -16.25
C GLU A 20 -0.92 1.34 -16.71
N ARG A 21 -0.86 2.67 -16.69
CA ARG A 21 0.31 3.45 -17.13
C ARG A 21 1.60 3.09 -16.39
N TYR A 22 1.49 2.60 -15.15
CA TYR A 22 2.62 2.22 -14.31
C TYR A 22 2.86 0.70 -14.26
N HIS A 23 2.18 -0.10 -15.08
CA HIS A 23 2.31 -1.57 -15.06
C HIS A 23 3.75 -2.06 -15.25
N SER A 24 4.47 -1.48 -16.22
CA SER A 24 5.88 -1.82 -16.48
C SER A 24 6.79 -1.48 -15.29
N TRP A 25 6.55 -0.33 -14.65
CA TRP A 25 7.28 0.06 -13.44
C TRP A 25 6.98 -0.92 -12.29
N ALA A 26 5.71 -1.20 -12.01
CA ALA A 26 5.29 -2.08 -10.93
C ALA A 26 5.89 -3.49 -11.09
N THR A 27 5.81 -4.05 -12.30
CA THR A 27 6.39 -5.37 -12.62
C THR A 27 7.91 -5.40 -12.40
N LYS A 28 8.62 -4.35 -12.84
CA LYS A 28 10.08 -4.25 -12.69
C LYS A 28 10.49 -4.10 -11.22
N GLU A 29 9.81 -3.25 -10.46
CA GLU A 29 10.11 -3.05 -9.05
C GLU A 29 9.87 -4.34 -8.27
N VAL A 30 8.69 -4.95 -8.41
CA VAL A 30 8.30 -6.16 -7.70
C VAL A 30 9.28 -7.32 -7.94
N ALA A 31 9.86 -7.45 -9.14
CA ALA A 31 10.88 -8.46 -9.42
C ALA A 31 12.15 -8.37 -8.54
N ASN A 32 12.40 -7.22 -7.90
CA ASN A 32 13.57 -6.97 -7.04
C ASN A 32 13.24 -6.95 -5.54
N LEU A 33 11.98 -7.15 -5.17
CA LEU A 33 11.47 -7.07 -3.80
C LEU A 33 11.20 -8.46 -3.22
N ALA A 34 11.42 -8.61 -1.91
CA ALA A 34 11.15 -9.86 -1.22
C ALA A 34 9.67 -9.95 -0.82
N TYR A 35 9.09 -11.13 -1.05
CA TYR A 35 7.76 -11.50 -0.58
C TYR A 35 7.81 -12.06 0.86
N PRO A 36 6.68 -12.03 1.59
CA PRO A 36 5.37 -11.47 1.20
C PRO A 36 5.35 -9.94 1.25
N PHE A 37 4.40 -9.34 0.52
CA PHE A 37 4.05 -7.93 0.71
C PHE A 37 2.95 -7.81 1.76
N PHE A 38 3.08 -6.81 2.64
CA PHE A 38 2.14 -6.53 3.71
C PHE A 38 1.16 -5.45 3.28
N THR A 39 -0.11 -5.59 3.63
CA THR A 39 -1.12 -4.55 3.40
C THR A 39 -2.27 -4.64 4.43
N CYS A 40 -3.35 -3.89 4.21
CA CYS A 40 -4.55 -3.89 5.04
C CYS A 40 -5.83 -4.10 4.21
N GLU A 41 -6.94 -4.43 4.87
CA GLU A 41 -8.23 -4.66 4.21
C GLU A 41 -8.72 -3.44 3.42
N ALA A 42 -8.40 -2.22 3.86
CA ALA A 42 -8.80 -1.00 3.16
C ALA A 42 -8.17 -0.92 1.76
N VAL A 43 -6.87 -1.21 1.63
CA VAL A 43 -6.17 -1.29 0.34
C VAL A 43 -6.75 -2.39 -0.54
N ILE A 44 -7.03 -3.57 0.03
CA ILE A 44 -7.64 -4.68 -0.71
C ILE A 44 -9.03 -4.28 -1.23
N SER A 45 -9.83 -3.60 -0.40
CA SER A 45 -11.15 -3.11 -0.77
C SER A 45 -11.09 -2.09 -1.93
N GLU A 46 -10.18 -1.11 -1.85
CA GLU A 46 -9.98 -0.13 -2.93
C GLU A 46 -9.49 -0.78 -4.22
N THR A 47 -8.53 -1.70 -4.10
CA THR A 47 -7.97 -2.45 -5.23
C THR A 47 -9.05 -3.24 -5.95
N CYS A 48 -9.89 -3.99 -5.22
CA CYS A 48 -11.01 -4.73 -5.81
C CYS A 48 -12.00 -3.78 -6.47
N PHE A 49 -12.35 -2.67 -5.80
CA PHE A 49 -13.27 -1.67 -6.35
C PHE A 49 -12.77 -1.07 -7.67
N ILE A 50 -11.47 -0.80 -7.78
CA ILE A 50 -10.85 -0.26 -9.01
C ILE A 50 -10.79 -1.33 -10.10
N LEU A 51 -10.49 -2.58 -9.74
CA LEU A 51 -10.33 -3.69 -10.69
C LEU A 51 -11.64 -4.40 -11.07
N ARG A 52 -12.80 -4.00 -10.52
CA ARG A 52 -14.09 -4.68 -10.74
C ARG A 52 -14.48 -4.86 -12.22
N ASP A 53 -14.05 -3.93 -13.08
CA ASP A 53 -14.36 -3.93 -14.51
C ASP A 53 -13.21 -4.52 -15.35
N PHE A 54 -12.09 -4.89 -14.71
CA PHE A 54 -10.97 -5.58 -15.34
C PHE A 54 -11.19 -7.10 -15.25
N TYR A 55 -11.19 -7.78 -16.39
CA TYR A 55 -11.46 -9.21 -16.45
C TYR A 55 -10.44 -10.00 -15.58
N GLY A 56 -10.95 -10.70 -14.57
CA GLY A 56 -10.14 -11.49 -13.63
C GLY A 56 -9.42 -10.67 -12.55
N GLY A 57 -9.70 -9.37 -12.43
CA GLY A 57 -9.04 -8.47 -11.49
C GLY A 57 -9.23 -8.89 -10.02
N GLU A 58 -10.48 -9.02 -9.57
CA GLU A 58 -10.79 -9.43 -8.19
C GLU A 58 -10.27 -10.84 -7.87
N ASP A 59 -10.44 -11.79 -8.79
CA ASP A 59 -9.93 -13.17 -8.63
C ASP A 59 -8.40 -13.19 -8.47
N THR A 60 -7.69 -12.33 -9.23
CA THR A 60 -6.24 -12.19 -9.10
C THR A 60 -5.86 -11.64 -7.71
N VAL A 61 -6.58 -10.64 -7.19
CA VAL A 61 -6.33 -10.13 -5.82
C VAL A 61 -6.53 -11.23 -4.79
N MET A 62 -7.60 -12.02 -4.90
CA MET A 62 -7.87 -13.13 -3.98
C MET A 62 -6.80 -14.23 -4.08
N SER A 63 -6.33 -14.55 -5.28
CA SER A 63 -5.25 -15.51 -5.51
C SER A 63 -3.92 -15.06 -4.88
N LEU A 64 -3.58 -13.76 -4.95
CA LEU A 64 -2.40 -13.21 -4.29
C LEU A 64 -2.45 -13.34 -2.76
N LEU A 65 -3.65 -13.23 -2.17
CA LEU A 65 -3.87 -13.45 -0.75
C LEU A 65 -3.81 -14.95 -0.38
N ASP A 66 -4.48 -15.80 -1.15
CA ASP A 66 -4.53 -17.26 -0.92
C ASP A 66 -3.14 -17.91 -1.01
N THR A 67 -2.33 -17.48 -1.98
CA THR A 67 -0.94 -17.92 -2.13
C THR A 67 0.01 -17.34 -1.09
N GLY A 68 -0.43 -16.35 -0.32
CA GLY A 68 0.38 -15.65 0.68
C GLY A 68 1.45 -14.72 0.09
N LEU A 69 1.38 -14.40 -1.21
CA LEU A 69 2.24 -13.39 -1.84
C LEU A 69 1.93 -11.98 -1.29
N ILE A 70 0.67 -11.74 -0.94
CA ILE A 70 0.21 -10.60 -0.17
C ILE A 70 -0.38 -11.08 1.16
N GLN A 71 -0.07 -10.39 2.24
CA GLN A 71 -0.58 -10.68 3.58
C GLN A 71 -1.23 -9.46 4.19
N ILE A 72 -2.45 -9.64 4.70
CA ILE A 72 -3.15 -8.65 5.51
C ILE A 72 -2.65 -8.81 6.95
N SER A 73 -1.70 -7.97 7.34
CA SER A 73 -1.04 -8.03 8.66
C SER A 73 -1.42 -6.84 9.55
N PHE A 74 -2.64 -6.33 9.36
CA PHE A 74 -3.14 -5.16 10.06
C PHE A 74 -4.54 -5.40 10.57
N ARG A 75 -4.86 -4.89 11.76
CA ARG A 75 -6.20 -4.93 12.34
C ARG A 75 -6.57 -3.53 12.80
N LEU A 76 -7.49 -2.90 12.07
CA LEU A 76 -7.90 -1.53 12.35
C LEU A 76 -8.42 -1.34 13.77
N SER A 77 -9.14 -2.33 14.32
CA SER A 77 -9.66 -2.28 15.70
C SER A 77 -8.57 -2.09 16.74
N ASP A 78 -7.40 -2.70 16.53
CA ASP A 78 -6.30 -2.72 17.49
C ASP A 78 -5.53 -1.39 17.46
N GLU A 79 -5.57 -0.70 16.31
CA GLU A 79 -4.79 0.50 16.02
C GLU A 79 -5.65 1.77 15.85
N ILE A 80 -6.95 1.70 16.16
CA ILE A 80 -7.94 2.74 15.84
C ILE A 80 -7.59 4.11 16.43
N GLY A 81 -6.96 4.14 17.62
CA GLY A 81 -6.55 5.38 18.28
C GLY A 81 -5.55 6.15 17.43
N THR A 82 -4.47 5.49 17.00
CA THR A 82 -3.42 6.11 16.18
C THR A 82 -3.90 6.41 14.76
N VAL A 83 -4.68 5.52 14.15
CA VAL A 83 -5.26 5.78 12.82
C VAL A 83 -6.17 7.03 12.85
N ARG A 84 -6.99 7.19 13.89
CA ARG A 84 -7.83 8.38 14.05
C ARG A 84 -7.00 9.66 14.21
N GLU A 85 -5.89 9.60 14.94
CA GLU A 85 -4.98 10.73 15.09
C GLU A 85 -4.32 11.13 13.77
N LEU A 86 -3.88 10.15 12.97
CA LEU A 86 -3.32 10.37 11.63
C LEU A 86 -4.34 11.06 10.72
N LEU A 87 -5.56 10.51 10.62
CA LEU A 87 -6.64 11.09 9.83
C LEU A 87 -6.94 12.53 10.25
N LYS A 88 -6.99 12.81 11.56
CA LYS A 88 -7.21 14.18 12.07
C LYS A 88 -6.03 15.10 11.74
N ARG A 89 -4.80 14.62 11.88
CA ARG A 89 -3.59 15.41 11.63
C ARG A 89 -3.50 15.84 10.17
N TYR A 90 -3.83 14.93 9.26
CA TYR A 90 -3.74 15.15 7.83
C TYR A 90 -5.07 15.58 7.21
N GLN A 91 -6.08 16.01 7.97
CA GLN A 91 -7.39 16.42 7.45
C GLN A 91 -7.37 17.53 6.38
N ASN A 92 -6.26 18.29 6.27
CA ASN A 92 -6.05 19.34 5.27
C ASN A 92 -5.30 18.84 4.01
N VAL A 93 -4.96 17.55 3.98
CA VAL A 93 -4.32 16.78 2.89
C VAL A 93 -5.27 15.60 2.62
N PRO A 94 -5.37 15.05 1.39
CA PRO A 94 -6.38 14.02 1.11
C PRO A 94 -5.98 12.62 1.63
N MET A 95 -5.71 12.48 2.93
CA MET A 95 -5.39 11.19 3.55
C MET A 95 -6.63 10.30 3.61
N SER A 96 -6.59 9.16 2.92
CA SER A 96 -7.60 8.11 2.99
C SER A 96 -7.42 7.24 4.25
N LEU A 97 -8.42 6.39 4.53
CA LEU A 97 -8.28 5.36 5.56
C LEU A 97 -7.17 4.36 5.20
N ALA A 98 -7.03 4.00 3.93
CA ALA A 98 -5.96 3.13 3.46
C ALA A 98 -4.59 3.73 3.78
N ASP A 99 -4.37 5.00 3.44
CA ASP A 99 -3.11 5.70 3.70
C ASP A 99 -2.78 5.74 5.19
N ALA A 100 -3.76 6.10 6.02
CA ALA A 100 -3.58 6.15 7.48
C ALA A 100 -3.21 4.76 8.04
N CYS A 101 -3.82 3.69 7.53
CA CYS A 101 -3.44 2.32 7.87
C CYS A 101 -2.01 2.00 7.42
N LEU A 102 -1.60 2.34 6.20
CA LEU A 102 -0.24 2.06 5.70
C LEU A 102 0.84 2.85 6.44
N VAL A 103 0.57 4.12 6.79
CA VAL A 103 1.44 4.90 7.68
C VAL A 103 1.59 4.18 9.01
N ARG A 104 0.47 3.74 9.62
CA ARG A 104 0.51 3.00 10.89
C ARG A 104 1.26 1.67 10.77
N MET A 105 1.06 0.92 9.69
CA MET A 105 1.81 -0.30 9.42
C MET A 105 3.32 -0.03 9.33
N SER A 106 3.73 1.09 8.76
CA SER A 106 5.15 1.47 8.66
C SER A 106 5.81 1.83 10.00
N GLU A 107 4.98 2.14 11.02
CA GLU A 107 5.39 2.31 12.42
C GLU A 107 5.53 0.96 13.12
N LEU A 108 4.63 0.02 12.82
CA LEU A 108 4.60 -1.32 13.43
C LEU A 108 5.67 -2.26 12.86
N ILE A 109 5.95 -2.16 11.56
CA ILE A 109 6.89 -3.01 10.84
C ILE A 109 8.23 -2.28 10.71
N ASN A 110 9.14 -2.55 11.63
CA ASN A 110 10.46 -1.91 11.63
C ASN A 110 11.24 -2.20 10.33
N GLY A 111 11.87 -1.16 9.80
CA GLY A 111 12.64 -1.23 8.55
C GLY A 111 11.79 -1.46 7.29
N SER A 112 10.45 -1.29 7.37
CA SER A 112 9.60 -1.41 6.20
C SER A 112 9.75 -0.27 5.22
N SER A 113 9.44 -0.55 3.96
CA SER A 113 9.25 0.46 2.93
C SER A 113 7.85 0.41 2.36
N VAL A 114 7.30 1.56 1.99
CA VAL A 114 6.00 1.63 1.32
C VAL A 114 6.20 1.73 -0.18
N LEU A 115 5.71 0.73 -0.90
CA LEU A 115 5.56 0.76 -2.35
C LEU A 115 4.23 1.46 -2.67
N THR A 116 4.30 2.63 -3.29
CA THR A 116 3.13 3.46 -3.60
C THR A 116 3.31 4.22 -4.92
N LEU A 117 2.20 4.68 -5.49
CA LEU A 117 2.14 5.63 -6.60
C LEU A 117 1.46 6.96 -6.18
N ASP A 118 1.27 7.18 -4.88
CA ASP A 118 0.73 8.41 -4.33
C ASP A 118 1.85 9.30 -3.78
N SER A 119 1.92 10.52 -4.29
CA SER A 119 2.92 11.52 -3.90
C SER A 119 2.69 12.07 -2.49
N ASP A 120 1.47 11.98 -1.94
CA ASP A 120 1.15 12.52 -0.61
C ASP A 120 1.88 11.75 0.51
N PHE A 121 2.29 10.50 0.26
CA PHE A 121 3.17 9.74 1.16
C PHE A 121 4.52 10.44 1.44
N ARG A 122 4.96 11.37 0.57
CA ARG A 122 6.15 12.20 0.84
C ARG A 122 5.93 13.20 1.97
N VAL A 123 4.68 13.59 2.22
CA VAL A 123 4.30 14.54 3.27
C VAL A 123 3.94 13.81 4.56
N TYR A 124 3.41 12.59 4.46
CA TYR A 124 3.10 11.77 5.63
C TYR A 124 4.34 11.46 6.46
N ARG A 125 4.13 11.33 7.77
CA ARG A 125 5.18 11.10 8.76
C ARG A 125 4.76 9.98 9.67
N LYS A 126 5.67 9.03 9.84
CA LYS A 126 5.56 7.95 10.82
C LYS A 126 6.24 8.36 12.12
N ASN A 127 5.89 7.71 13.23
CA ASN A 127 6.45 7.98 14.56
C ASN A 127 6.48 9.48 14.88
N LYS A 128 5.36 10.15 14.58
CA LYS A 128 5.17 11.61 14.62
C LYS A 128 5.91 12.38 13.53
N ASN A 129 7.23 12.33 13.41
CA ASN A 129 7.97 13.25 12.53
C ASN A 129 8.99 12.57 11.60
N GLU A 130 9.04 11.25 11.59
CA GLU A 130 9.99 10.50 10.76
C GLU A 130 9.46 10.38 9.33
N MET A 131 10.35 10.56 8.36
CA MET A 131 10.04 10.28 6.97
C MET A 131 9.85 8.77 6.77
N MET A 132 8.93 8.43 5.87
CA MET A 132 8.74 7.07 5.43
C MET A 132 9.80 6.72 4.38
N ASP A 133 10.24 5.47 4.37
CA ASP A 133 11.05 4.93 3.29
C ASP A 133 10.10 4.50 2.16
N LEU A 134 10.22 5.14 1.00
CA LEU A 134 9.28 5.00 -0.11
C LEU A 134 9.94 4.33 -1.31
N ILE A 135 9.18 3.49 -2.00
CA ILE A 135 9.47 3.00 -3.35
C ILE A 135 8.38 3.56 -4.24
N ILE A 136 8.72 4.54 -5.07
CA ILE A 136 7.77 5.31 -5.88
C ILE A 136 8.37 5.58 -7.26
N ALA A 137 7.53 5.58 -8.28
CA ALA A 137 7.96 5.86 -9.66
C ALA A 137 8.49 7.29 -9.80
N ASP A 138 9.48 7.46 -10.68
CA ASP A 138 9.97 8.79 -11.04
C ASP A 138 8.86 9.63 -11.69
N GLY A 139 8.81 10.92 -11.33
CA GLY A 139 7.86 11.88 -11.92
C GLY A 139 6.44 11.84 -11.34
N ILE A 140 6.19 11.01 -10.32
CA ILE A 140 5.13 11.24 -9.32
C ILE A 140 5.62 12.24 -8.30
#